data_AF-A0A3M1XLZ9-F1
#
_entry.id   AF-A0A3M1XLZ9-F1
#
_cell.length_a   1.000
_cell.length_b   1.000
_cell.length_c   1.000
_cell.angle_alpha   90.00
_cell.angle_beta   90.00
_cell.angle_gamma   90.00
#
_symmetry.space_group_name_H-M   'P 1'
#
loop_
_entity.id
_entity.type
_entity.pdbx_description
1 polymer ?
#
loop_
_entity_poly.entity_id
_entity_poly.type
_entity_poly.pdbx_seq_one_letter_code
_entity_poly.pdbx_strand_id
1 'polypeptide(L)'
;IGGDGVMAYYHLPETAATRRLAEAWAAHPPTASLDIPRYFAAASSRLDTLIAEQFPDIRGGITFTAAGFYGPQGRSLGRLPVAYPDLPQRLSGLRLPDGSQVLNMEMESAALIALGSAMGHEAGTLATVLANRQAGAFAPDPAQLVETLIDTGLAVMRAWT
;
A
#
# COMPACT_ATOMS: atom_id res chain seq x y z
N ILE A 1 -3.33 3.32 0.07
CA ILE A 1 -3.35 4.77 0.41
C ILE A 1 -2.31 5.44 -0.45
N GLY A 2 -2.70 6.38 -1.30
CA GLY A 2 -1.77 7.08 -2.18
C GLY A 2 -1.33 8.40 -1.56
N GLY A 3 -0.04 8.55 -1.30
CA GLY A 3 0.65 9.78 -0.89
C GLY A 3 1.53 10.38 -1.98
N ASP A 4 1.45 9.84 -3.19
CA ASP A 4 2.18 10.28 -4.39
C ASP A 4 1.54 11.49 -5.10
N GLY A 5 0.26 11.77 -4.83
CA GLY A 5 -0.48 12.90 -5.41
C GLY A 5 -1.03 12.69 -6.82
N VAL A 6 -0.89 11.50 -7.43
CA VAL A 6 -1.34 11.24 -8.83
C VAL A 6 -2.83 11.52 -9.01
N MET A 7 -3.66 11.24 -8.00
CA MET A 7 -5.11 11.46 -8.09
C MET A 7 -5.55 12.91 -7.89
N ALA A 8 -4.63 13.85 -7.70
CA ALA A 8 -4.94 15.27 -7.79
C ALA A 8 -5.29 15.70 -9.23
N TYR A 9 -4.95 14.88 -10.23
CA TYR A 9 -5.14 15.17 -11.65
C TYR A 9 -6.35 14.43 -12.28
N TYR A 10 -7.08 13.65 -11.50
CA TYR A 10 -8.20 12.82 -11.97
C TYR A 10 -9.39 12.91 -11.02
N HIS A 11 -10.59 12.65 -11.56
CA HIS A 11 -11.79 12.48 -10.73
C HIS A 11 -11.96 11.00 -10.40
N LEU A 12 -11.72 10.63 -9.14
CA LEU A 12 -12.00 9.28 -8.66
C LEU A 12 -13.43 9.16 -8.15
N PRO A 13 -14.16 8.11 -8.55
CA PRO A 13 -15.43 7.78 -7.90
C PRO A 13 -15.16 7.35 -6.46
N GLU A 14 -15.90 7.92 -5.51
CA GLU A 14 -15.87 7.46 -4.13
C GLU A 14 -16.63 6.13 -4.01
N THR A 15 -16.01 5.15 -3.34
CA THR A 15 -16.63 3.87 -2.99
C THR A 15 -16.77 3.74 -1.48
N ALA A 16 -17.58 2.78 -1.01
CA ALA A 16 -17.69 2.50 0.41
C ALA A 16 -16.32 2.12 1.03
N ALA A 17 -15.47 1.40 0.28
CA ALA A 17 -14.14 1.00 0.75
C ALA A 17 -13.19 2.21 0.89
N THR A 18 -13.16 3.10 -0.10
CA THR A 18 -12.34 4.32 -0.04
C THR A 18 -12.82 5.28 1.04
N ARG A 19 -14.14 5.38 1.25
CA ARG A 19 -14.73 6.17 2.34
C ARG A 19 -14.31 5.65 3.71
N ARG A 20 -14.39 4.33 3.96
CA ARG A 20 -13.93 3.72 5.22
C ARG A 20 -12.46 4.01 5.50
N LEU A 21 -11.61 3.94 4.47
CA LEU A 21 -10.19 4.29 4.60
C LEU A 21 -10.00 5.77 4.95
N ALA A 22 -10.76 6.66 4.33
CA ALA A 22 -10.72 8.10 4.62
C ALA A 22 -11.17 8.41 6.05
N GLU A 23 -12.24 7.78 6.51
CA GLU A 23 -12.74 7.90 7.89
C GLU A 23 -11.72 7.38 8.90
N ALA A 24 -11.13 6.20 8.66
CA ALA A 24 -10.08 5.64 9.53
C ALA A 24 -8.85 6.56 9.59
N TRP A 25 -8.42 7.11 8.45
CA TRP A 25 -7.32 8.07 8.38
C TRP A 25 -7.60 9.32 9.23
N ALA A 26 -8.80 9.88 9.10
CA ALA A 26 -9.21 11.09 9.82
C ALA A 26 -9.39 10.85 11.32
N ALA A 27 -9.89 9.66 11.71
CA ALA A 27 -10.12 9.29 13.09
C ALA A 27 -8.82 8.93 13.85
N HIS A 28 -7.74 8.58 13.16
CA HIS A 28 -6.46 8.23 13.77
C HIS A 28 -5.53 9.46 13.87
N PRO A 29 -5.32 10.06 15.06
CA PRO A 29 -4.61 11.34 15.19
C PRO A 29 -3.20 11.38 14.58
N PRO A 30 -2.37 10.32 14.69
CA PRO A 30 -1.06 10.29 14.02
C PRO A 30 -1.14 10.50 12.51
N THR A 31 -2.11 9.91 11.82
CA THR A 31 -2.31 10.11 10.38
C THR A 31 -3.06 11.40 10.06
N ALA A 32 -4.04 11.78 10.88
CA ALA A 32 -4.79 13.02 10.68
C ALA A 32 -3.91 14.27 10.77
N SER A 33 -2.81 14.21 11.54
CA SER A 33 -1.83 15.28 11.66
C SER A 33 -0.86 15.43 10.48
N LEU A 34 -0.88 14.51 9.51
CA LEU A 34 0.01 14.55 8.35
C LEU A 34 -0.53 15.54 7.30
N ASP A 35 0.25 16.58 7.04
CA ASP A 35 0.03 17.48 5.90
C ASP A 35 0.80 16.95 4.68
N ILE A 36 0.21 15.95 4.04
CA ILE A 36 0.69 15.34 2.79
C ILE A 36 -0.49 15.19 1.81
N PRO A 37 -0.23 15.26 0.48
CA PRO A 37 -1.22 14.85 -0.50
C PRO A 37 -1.69 13.43 -0.19
N ARG A 38 -3.00 13.18 -0.29
CA ARG A 38 -3.54 11.84 -0.07
C ARG A 38 -4.78 11.54 -0.89
N TYR A 39 -4.91 10.29 -1.29
CA TYR A 39 -6.14 9.70 -1.80
C TYR A 39 -6.24 8.24 -1.39
N PHE A 40 -7.43 7.67 -1.58
CA PHE A 40 -7.73 6.29 -1.22
C PHE A 40 -8.17 5.53 -2.45
N ALA A 41 -7.65 4.30 -2.58
CA ALA A 41 -7.97 3.38 -3.65
C ALA A 41 -8.18 2.01 -3.00
N ALA A 42 -9.12 1.23 -3.53
CA ALA A 42 -9.43 -0.11 -3.07
C ALA A 42 -9.12 -1.10 -4.20
N ALA A 43 -8.38 -2.16 -3.87
CA ALA A 43 -8.14 -3.26 -4.80
C ALA A 43 -9.44 -4.02 -5.08
N SER A 44 -9.43 -4.82 -6.15
CA SER A 44 -10.51 -5.74 -6.45
C SER A 44 -10.71 -6.75 -5.32
N SER A 45 -11.90 -6.77 -4.74
CA SER A 45 -12.26 -7.77 -3.73
C SER A 45 -12.26 -9.20 -4.30
N ARG A 46 -12.50 -9.35 -5.61
CA ARG A 46 -12.42 -10.65 -6.29
C ARG A 46 -10.98 -11.14 -6.39
N LEU A 47 -10.03 -10.25 -6.70
CA LEU A 47 -8.61 -10.59 -6.67
C LEU A 47 -8.16 -10.92 -5.25
N ASP A 48 -8.58 -10.13 -4.26
CA ASP A 48 -8.23 -10.38 -2.85
C ASP A 48 -8.74 -11.74 -2.38
N THR A 49 -9.98 -12.11 -2.70
CA THR A 49 -10.54 -13.44 -2.38
C THR A 49 -9.75 -14.55 -3.07
N LEU A 50 -9.50 -14.43 -4.38
CA LEU A 50 -8.74 -15.43 -5.13
C LEU A 50 -7.35 -15.67 -4.53
N ILE A 51 -6.65 -14.58 -4.20
CA ILE A 51 -5.31 -14.63 -3.61
C ILE A 51 -5.36 -15.27 -2.22
N ALA A 52 -6.31 -14.88 -1.37
CA ALA A 52 -6.45 -15.42 -0.02
C ALA A 52 -6.78 -16.93 -0.02
N GLU A 53 -7.57 -17.40 -0.98
CA GLU A 53 -7.94 -18.81 -1.10
C GLU A 53 -6.81 -19.68 -1.64
N GLN A 54 -6.06 -19.21 -2.64
CA GLN A 54 -5.03 -20.02 -3.31
C GLN A 54 -3.63 -19.86 -2.70
N PHE A 55 -3.35 -18.72 -2.07
CA PHE A 55 -2.03 -18.37 -1.53
C PHE A 55 -2.17 -17.91 -0.06
N PRO A 56 -2.50 -18.82 0.87
CA PRO A 56 -2.82 -18.48 2.26
C PRO A 56 -1.65 -17.82 3.03
N ASP A 57 -0.42 -17.98 2.54
CA ASP A 57 0.77 -17.35 3.11
C ASP A 57 0.89 -15.86 2.74
N ILE A 58 0.12 -15.38 1.75
CA ILE A 58 0.08 -13.97 1.38
C ILE A 58 -0.82 -13.20 2.34
N ARG A 59 -0.24 -12.17 2.94
CA ARG A 59 -0.92 -11.30 3.90
C ARG A 59 -1.61 -10.15 3.17
N GLY A 60 -2.95 -10.12 3.22
CA GLY A 60 -3.74 -8.97 2.78
C GLY A 60 -3.68 -7.80 3.77
N GLY A 61 -3.68 -6.57 3.25
CA GLY A 61 -3.68 -5.36 4.08
C GLY A 61 -3.55 -4.08 3.27
N ILE A 62 -3.14 -3.00 3.95
CA ILE A 62 -3.06 -1.68 3.34
C ILE A 62 -1.62 -1.36 2.95
N THR A 63 -1.46 -0.88 1.72
CA THR A 63 -0.20 -0.35 1.21
C THR A 63 -0.20 1.17 1.26
N PHE A 64 0.87 1.79 1.73
CA PHE A 64 1.09 3.24 1.56
C PHE A 64 2.04 3.51 0.39
N THR A 65 1.54 4.22 -0.61
CA THR A 65 2.28 4.59 -1.83
C THR A 65 2.87 5.97 -1.65
N ALA A 66 4.19 6.06 -1.62
CA ALA A 66 4.93 7.29 -1.38
C ALA A 66 5.39 7.96 -2.68
N ALA A 67 5.46 9.30 -2.70
CA ALA A 67 5.97 10.07 -3.85
C ALA A 67 7.46 9.86 -4.18
N GLY A 68 8.18 9.04 -3.41
CA GLY A 68 9.62 8.86 -3.55
C GLY A 68 10.22 8.01 -2.44
N PHE A 69 11.49 7.63 -2.59
CA PHE A 69 12.15 6.68 -1.69
C PHE A 69 12.61 7.28 -0.36
N TYR A 70 13.00 8.56 -0.32
CA TYR A 70 13.63 9.18 0.86
C TYR A 70 12.60 9.84 1.80
N GLY A 71 12.48 11.18 1.73
CA GLY A 71 11.60 11.96 2.60
C GLY A 71 10.16 11.47 2.65
N PRO A 72 9.52 11.13 1.51
CA PRO A 72 8.17 10.58 1.48
C PRO A 72 7.99 9.23 2.21
N GLN A 73 9.09 8.57 2.60
CA GLN A 73 9.07 7.36 3.43
C GLN A 73 9.75 7.56 4.79
N GLY A 74 9.92 8.81 5.23
CA GLY A 74 10.50 9.16 6.53
C GLY A 74 12.02 9.02 6.60
N ARG A 75 12.73 8.98 5.46
CA ARG A 75 14.20 8.84 5.44
C ARG A 75 14.90 10.19 5.24
N SER A 76 15.69 10.60 6.24
CA SER A 76 16.56 11.78 6.17
C SER A 76 17.72 11.58 5.20
N LEU A 77 18.09 12.64 4.49
CA LEU A 77 19.28 12.69 3.63
C LEU A 77 20.42 13.35 4.37
N GLY A 78 21.02 12.65 5.34
CA GLY A 78 22.20 13.09 6.10
C GLY A 78 22.09 14.49 6.73
N ARG A 79 22.35 15.53 5.92
CA ARG A 79 22.26 16.95 6.28
C ARG A 79 20.86 17.57 6.14
N LEU A 80 19.92 16.87 5.52
CA LEU A 80 18.54 17.34 5.33
C LEU A 80 17.57 16.46 6.14
N PRO A 81 17.06 16.95 7.29
CA PRO A 81 16.08 16.22 8.08
C PRO A 81 14.73 16.13 7.36
N VAL A 82 13.99 15.05 7.56
CA VAL A 82 12.62 14.91 7.07
C VAL A 82 11.62 15.62 7.99
N ALA A 83 10.52 16.11 7.41
CA ALA A 83 9.43 16.70 8.17
C ALA A 83 8.73 15.69 9.11
N TYR A 84 8.67 14.42 8.71
CA TYR A 84 7.98 13.35 9.44
C TYR A 84 8.92 12.14 9.65
N PRO A 85 9.85 12.22 10.62
CA PRO A 85 10.82 11.12 10.88
C PRO A 85 10.15 9.84 11.42
N ASP A 86 8.97 9.98 12.02
CA ASP A 86 8.16 8.90 12.58
C ASP A 86 7.03 8.45 11.63
N LEU A 87 7.06 8.87 10.36
CA LEU A 87 6.01 8.54 9.37
C LEU A 87 5.70 7.03 9.29
N PRO A 88 6.68 6.11 9.20
CA PRO A 88 6.38 4.67 9.18
C PRO A 88 5.63 4.19 10.43
N GLN A 89 5.98 4.71 11.61
CA GLN A 89 5.33 4.36 12.87
C GLN A 89 3.89 4.87 12.91
N ARG A 90 3.66 6.12 12.49
CA ARG A 90 2.31 6.69 12.39
C ARG A 90 1.41 5.88 11.45
N LEU A 91 1.94 5.50 10.29
CA LEU A 91 1.20 4.68 9.32
C LEU A 91 0.91 3.28 9.85
N SER A 92 1.88 2.62 10.50
CA SER A 92 1.68 1.28 11.07
C SER A 92 0.65 1.24 12.22
N GLY A 93 0.38 2.39 12.85
CA GLY A 93 -0.65 2.55 13.87
C GLY A 93 -2.08 2.62 13.32
N LEU A 94 -2.24 2.90 12.02
CA LEU A 94 -3.54 2.98 11.38
C LEU A 94 -4.18 1.59 11.27
N ARG A 95 -5.37 1.45 11.82
CA ARG A 95 -6.18 0.22 11.79
C ARG A 95 -7.61 0.51 11.39
N LEU A 96 -8.19 -0.36 10.59
CA LEU A 96 -9.61 -0.32 10.24
C LEU A 96 -10.41 -1.16 11.24
N PRO A 97 -11.74 -0.96 11.35
CA PRO A 97 -12.60 -1.75 12.23
C PRO A 97 -12.58 -3.27 11.95
N ASP A 98 -12.27 -3.67 10.71
CA ASP A 98 -12.13 -5.07 10.30
C ASP A 98 -10.75 -5.67 10.64
N GLY A 99 -9.87 -4.90 11.29
CA GLY A 99 -8.52 -5.32 11.66
C GLY A 99 -7.46 -5.07 10.59
N SER A 100 -7.83 -4.61 9.39
CA SER A 100 -6.86 -4.26 8.34
C SER A 100 -5.92 -3.16 8.82
N GLN A 101 -4.64 -3.26 8.47
CA GLN A 101 -3.58 -2.33 8.89
C GLN A 101 -2.62 -2.05 7.74
N VAL A 102 -1.82 -0.99 7.87
CA VAL A 102 -0.73 -0.71 6.93
C VAL A 102 0.38 -1.75 7.12
N LEU A 103 0.73 -2.47 6.05
CA LEU A 103 1.74 -3.54 6.08
C LEU A 103 3.07 -3.13 5.45
N ASN A 104 3.03 -2.29 4.42
CA ASN A 104 4.20 -1.90 3.66
C ASN A 104 4.10 -0.47 3.11
N MET A 105 5.24 -0.01 2.59
CA MET A 105 5.37 1.24 1.88
C MET A 105 6.12 1.00 0.57
N GLU A 106 5.60 1.53 -0.53
CA GLU A 106 6.17 1.44 -1.88
C GLU A 106 5.82 2.72 -2.66
N MET A 107 5.80 2.73 -3.99
CA MET A 107 5.73 3.96 -4.79
C MET A 107 4.73 3.92 -5.99
N GLU A 108 4.03 2.82 -6.23
CA GLU A 108 3.21 2.64 -7.45
C GLU A 108 1.75 2.17 -7.19
N SER A 109 1.50 1.44 -6.12
CA SER A 109 0.32 0.56 -5.98
C SER A 109 -0.99 1.31 -5.94
N ALA A 110 -1.09 2.37 -5.14
CA ALA A 110 -2.32 3.15 -5.05
C ALA A 110 -2.69 3.81 -6.39
N ALA A 111 -1.71 4.26 -7.17
CA ALA A 111 -1.93 4.87 -8.48
C ALA A 111 -2.41 3.84 -9.49
N LEU A 112 -1.76 2.68 -9.55
CA LEU A 112 -2.16 1.58 -10.43
C LEU A 112 -3.58 1.09 -10.12
N ILE A 113 -3.91 0.89 -8.84
CA ILE A 113 -5.25 0.46 -8.42
C ILE A 113 -6.30 1.52 -8.76
N ALA A 114 -6.02 2.79 -8.43
CA ALA A 114 -6.95 3.89 -8.68
C ALA A 114 -7.24 4.09 -10.17
N LEU A 115 -6.20 4.14 -11.00
CA LEU A 115 -6.35 4.30 -12.45
C LEU A 115 -7.01 3.08 -13.07
N GLY A 116 -6.59 1.86 -12.69
CA GLY A 116 -7.19 0.62 -13.17
C GLY A 116 -8.68 0.58 -12.88
N SER A 117 -9.07 0.85 -11.62
CA SER A 117 -10.47 0.88 -11.21
C SER A 117 -11.27 1.98 -11.93
N ALA A 118 -10.71 3.18 -12.08
CA ALA A 118 -11.36 4.28 -12.80
C ALA A 118 -11.60 3.97 -14.29
N MET A 119 -10.76 3.13 -14.89
CA MET A 119 -10.94 2.63 -16.26
C MET A 119 -11.86 1.40 -16.36
N GLY A 120 -12.42 0.92 -15.22
CA GLY A 120 -13.29 -0.24 -15.18
C GLY A 120 -12.57 -1.59 -15.12
N HIS A 121 -11.29 -1.61 -14.75
CA HIS A 121 -10.52 -2.83 -14.54
C HIS A 121 -10.52 -3.30 -13.09
N GLU A 122 -10.42 -4.61 -12.92
CA GLU A 122 -10.14 -5.24 -11.64
C GLU A 122 -8.62 -5.16 -11.41
N ALA A 123 -8.19 -4.40 -10.41
CA ALA A 123 -6.78 -4.11 -10.17
C ALA A 123 -6.37 -4.44 -8.73
N GLY A 124 -5.14 -4.90 -8.58
CA GLY A 124 -4.52 -5.24 -7.29
C GLY A 124 -3.01 -5.33 -7.45
N THR A 125 -2.30 -5.46 -6.34
CA THR A 125 -0.83 -5.50 -6.32
C THR A 125 -0.32 -6.55 -5.36
N LEU A 126 0.71 -7.28 -5.77
CA LEU A 126 1.48 -8.17 -4.91
C LEU A 126 2.86 -7.55 -4.66
N ALA A 127 3.35 -7.63 -3.43
CA ALA A 127 4.64 -7.11 -3.05
C ALA A 127 5.36 -8.07 -2.12
N THR A 128 6.67 -8.18 -2.28
CA THR A 128 7.54 -8.93 -1.37
C THR A 128 8.24 -7.98 -0.40
N VAL A 129 8.43 -8.42 0.84
CA VAL A 129 9.08 -7.62 1.88
C VAL A 129 10.58 -7.93 1.88
N LEU A 130 11.35 -7.07 1.22
CA LEU A 130 12.81 -7.22 1.16
C LEU A 130 13.52 -6.72 2.42
N ALA A 131 12.89 -5.79 3.15
CA ALA A 131 13.44 -5.20 4.36
C ALA A 131 12.34 -4.93 5.38
N ASN A 132 12.47 -5.55 6.56
CA ASN A 132 11.65 -5.24 7.71
C ASN A 132 12.35 -4.15 8.53
N ARG A 133 11.92 -2.89 8.31
CA ARG A 133 12.53 -1.72 8.96
C ARG A 133 12.33 -1.71 10.48
N GLN A 134 11.18 -2.19 10.96
CA GLN A 134 10.90 -2.22 12.40
C GLN A 134 11.81 -3.22 13.12
N ALA A 135 12.09 -4.36 12.48
CA ALA A 135 13.00 -5.37 13.01
C ALA A 135 14.48 -5.13 12.67
N GLY A 136 14.79 -4.15 11.81
CA GLY A 136 16.15 -3.94 11.29
C GLY A 136 16.69 -5.11 10.46
N ALA A 137 15.79 -5.94 9.92
CA ALA A 137 16.14 -7.18 9.23
C ALA A 137 15.98 -7.06 7.72
N PHE A 138 16.89 -7.69 6.98
CA PHE A 138 16.82 -7.82 5.53
C PHE A 138 16.55 -9.27 5.17
N ALA A 139 15.87 -9.48 4.04
CA ALA A 139 15.70 -10.80 3.48
C ALA A 139 17.08 -11.41 3.16
N PRO A 140 17.34 -12.68 3.53
CA PRO A 140 18.61 -13.33 3.26
C PRO A 140 18.87 -13.54 1.76
N ASP A 141 17.81 -13.80 0.99
CA ASP A 141 17.87 -13.92 -0.47
C ASP A 141 16.73 -13.11 -1.13
N PRO A 142 16.94 -11.80 -1.37
CA PRO A 142 15.96 -10.94 -2.03
C PRO A 142 15.60 -11.40 -3.45
N ALA A 143 16.56 -11.97 -4.18
CA ALA A 143 16.34 -12.37 -5.57
C ALA A 143 15.37 -13.55 -5.64
N GLN A 144 15.60 -14.57 -4.81
CA GLN A 144 14.70 -15.72 -4.73
C GLN A 144 13.28 -15.32 -4.31
N LEU A 145 13.13 -14.38 -3.37
CA LEU A 145 11.81 -13.86 -2.97
C LEU A 145 11.07 -13.15 -4.11
N VAL A 146 11.80 -12.44 -4.98
CA VAL A 146 11.22 -11.80 -6.16
C VAL A 146 10.78 -12.85 -7.18
N GLU A 147 11.61 -13.86 -7.46
CA GLU A 147 11.24 -14.95 -8.36
C GLU A 147 9.98 -15.69 -7.87
N THR A 148 9.90 -16.01 -6.58
CA THR A 148 8.70 -16.61 -5.98
C THR A 148 7.46 -15.72 -6.13
N LEU A 149 7.62 -14.40 -5.98
CA LEU A 149 6.50 -13.46 -6.19
C LEU A 149 6.07 -13.42 -7.66
N ILE A 150 7.02 -13.49 -8.60
CA ILE A 150 6.74 -13.54 -10.04
C ILE A 150 5.93 -14.79 -10.37
N ASP A 151 6.37 -15.96 -9.91
CA ASP A 151 5.66 -17.23 -10.10
C ASP A 151 4.24 -17.18 -9.51
N THR A 152 4.09 -16.57 -8.34
CA THR A 152 2.79 -16.38 -7.69
C THR A 152 1.89 -15.47 -8.52
N GLY A 153 2.41 -14.33 -9.00
CA GLY A 153 1.66 -13.42 -9.87
C GLY A 153 1.20 -14.09 -11.16
N LEU A 154 2.07 -14.88 -11.81
CA LEU A 154 1.71 -15.67 -12.99
C LEU A 154 0.62 -16.71 -12.69
N ALA A 155 0.67 -17.35 -11.52
CA ALA A 155 -0.36 -18.30 -11.11
C ALA A 155 -1.71 -17.62 -10.86
N VAL A 156 -1.73 -16.46 -10.19
CA VAL A 156 -2.95 -15.64 -10.01
C VAL A 156 -3.55 -15.27 -11.37
N MET A 157 -2.73 -14.82 -12.32
CA MET A 157 -3.20 -14.46 -13.67
C MET A 157 -3.80 -15.65 -14.43
N ARG A 158 -3.27 -16.86 -14.26
CA ARG A 158 -3.83 -18.07 -14.88
C ARG A 158 -5.16 -18.50 -14.24
N ALA A 159 -5.30 -18.27 -12.93
CA ALA A 159 -6.52 -18.58 -12.19
C ALA A 159 -7.62 -17.52 -12.37
N TRP A 160 -7.25 -16.33 -12.87
CA TRP A 160 -8.20 -15.25 -13.14
C TRP A 160 -8.97 -15.51 -14.44
N THR A 161 -10.23 -15.92 -14.29
CA THR A 161 -11.19 -16.21 -15.39
C THR A 161 -12.49 -15.44 -15.25
#